data_AF-A0A946XLT5-F1
#
_entry.id   AF-A0A946XLT5-F1
#
_cell.length_a   1.000
_cell.length_b   1.000
_cell.length_c   1.000
_cell.angle_alpha   90.00
_cell.angle_beta   90.00
_cell.angle_gamma   90.00
#
_symmetry.space_group_name_H-M   'P 1'
#
loop_
_entity.id
_entity.type
_entity.pdbx_description
1 polymer ?
#
loop_
_entity_poly.entity_id
_entity_poly.type
_entity_poly.pdbx_seq_one_letter_code
_entity_poly.pdbx_strand_id
1 'polypeptide(L)' 'MPENLENLKDWIGRTETIEDFISPTIIAGMSATLDRDDDEPEFGDTIPASWHWLFFNKAARRSKLGVDGHPARGDFLPPV' A
#
# COMPACT_ATOMS: atom_id res chain seq x y z
N MET A 1 1.42 -10.42 27.15
CA MET A 1 0.04 -10.60 27.61
C MET A 1 -0.82 -10.60 26.37
N PRO A 2 -1.69 -11.59 26.12
CA PRO A 2 -2.65 -11.48 25.02
C PRO A 2 -3.47 -10.20 25.25
N GLU A 3 -3.63 -9.38 24.22
CA GLU A 3 -4.48 -8.20 24.32
C GLU A 3 -5.89 -8.61 24.72
N ASN A 4 -6.48 -7.88 25.66
CA ASN A 4 -7.89 -8.03 25.96
C ASN A 4 -8.67 -7.61 24.72
N LEU A 5 -9.58 -8.45 24.22
CA LEU A 5 -10.48 -8.15 23.10
C LEU A 5 -11.21 -6.81 23.27
N GLU A 6 -11.45 -6.38 24.51
CA GLU A 6 -12.03 -5.06 24.79
C GLU A 6 -11.12 -3.90 24.34
N ASN A 7 -9.79 -4.02 24.49
CA ASN A 7 -8.85 -2.98 24.07
C ASN A 7 -8.73 -2.87 22.54
N LEU A 8 -9.00 -3.95 21.81
CA LEU A 8 -8.99 -3.93 20.34
C LEU A 8 -10.10 -3.06 19.76
N LYS A 9 -11.18 -2.81 20.52
CA LYS A 9 -12.29 -1.96 20.06
C LYS A 9 -11.85 -0.50 19.86
N ASP A 10 -10.81 -0.03 20.54
CA ASP A 10 -10.25 1.33 20.41
C ASP A 10 -9.64 1.60 19.03
N TRP A 11 -9.45 0.56 18.22
CA TRP A 11 -8.93 0.63 16.86
C TRP A 11 -10.04 0.75 15.80
N ILE A 12 -11.30 0.46 16.17
CA ILE A 12 -12.45 0.55 15.25
C ILE A 12 -12.70 2.02 14.90
N GLY A 13 -12.87 2.30 13.61
CA GLY A 13 -13.16 3.65 13.11
C GLY A 13 -11.93 4.55 12.94
N ARG A 14 -10.71 4.07 13.24
CA ARG A 14 -9.49 4.78 12.88
C ARG A 14 -9.30 4.80 11.37
N THR A 15 -8.85 5.93 10.85
CA THR A 15 -8.61 6.13 9.42
C THR A 15 -7.25 6.75 9.19
N GLU A 16 -6.57 6.31 8.14
CA GLU A 16 -5.37 6.97 7.59
C GLU A 16 -5.70 7.35 6.13
N THR A 17 -5.17 8.47 5.66
CA THR A 17 -5.35 8.95 4.28
C THR A 17 -3.99 9.21 3.66
N ILE A 18 -3.79 8.70 2.45
CA ILE A 18 -2.57 8.87 1.66
C ILE A 18 -3.00 9.42 0.31
N GLU A 19 -2.28 10.43 -0.15
CA GLU A 19 -2.41 10.97 -1.50
C GLU A 19 -1.17 10.61 -2.30
N ASP A 20 -1.36 10.27 -3.56
CA ASP A 20 -0.29 9.86 -4.47
C ASP A 20 -0.70 10.22 -5.91
N PHE A 21 0.28 10.24 -6.81
CA PHE A 21 0.07 10.41 -8.24
C PHE A 21 0.19 9.06 -8.96
N ILE A 22 -0.68 8.85 -9.95
CA ILE A 22 -0.57 7.71 -10.84
C ILE A 22 0.63 7.94 -11.76
N SER A 23 1.77 7.37 -11.37
CA SER A 23 3.04 7.49 -12.09
C SER A 23 3.10 6.53 -13.29
N PRO A 24 3.33 7.03 -14.52
CA PRO A 24 3.52 6.18 -15.69
C PRO A 24 4.67 5.18 -15.54
N THR A 25 5.74 5.56 -14.83
CA THR A 25 6.88 4.65 -14.59
C THR A 25 6.48 3.39 -13.81
N ILE A 26 5.54 3.49 -12.87
CA ILE A 26 5.04 2.31 -12.12
C ILE A 26 4.22 1.41 -13.05
N ILE A 27 3.41 2.00 -13.94
CA ILE A 27 2.62 1.27 -14.94
C ILE A 27 3.55 0.56 -15.93
N ALA A 28 4.56 1.24 -16.46
CA ALA A 28 5.56 0.64 -17.35
C ALA A 28 6.27 -0.54 -16.67
N GLY A 29 6.68 -0.38 -15.40
CA GLY A 29 7.31 -1.44 -14.61
C GLY A 29 6.42 -2.67 -14.40
N MET A 30 5.13 -2.47 -14.12
CA MET A 30 4.18 -3.60 -14.01
C MET A 30 3.94 -4.28 -15.37
N SER A 31 3.80 -3.51 -16.44
CA SER A 31 3.62 -4.04 -17.80
C SER A 31 4.80 -4.93 -18.19
N ALA A 32 6.03 -4.47 -17.95
CA ALA A 32 7.24 -5.24 -18.16
C ALA A 32 7.31 -6.49 -17.26
N THR A 33 6.90 -6.40 -15.99
CA THR A 33 6.87 -7.55 -15.06
C THR A 33 5.96 -8.67 -15.55
N LEU A 34 4.87 -8.32 -16.24
CA LEU A 34 3.89 -9.25 -16.78
C LEU A 34 4.15 -9.62 -18.25
N ASP A 35 5.28 -9.20 -18.83
CA ASP A 35 5.66 -9.44 -20.24
C ASP A 35 4.56 -8.97 -21.23
N ARG A 36 4.00 -7.78 -20.98
CA ARG A 36 2.98 -7.15 -21.82
C ARG A 36 3.63 -6.20 -22.83
N ASP A 37 3.15 -6.27 -24.07
CA ASP A 37 3.52 -5.35 -25.16
C ASP A 37 2.52 -4.18 -25.21
N ASP A 38 2.44 -3.43 -24.12
CA ASP A 38 1.62 -2.22 -24.01
C ASP A 38 2.40 -0.99 -24.53
N ASP A 39 1.69 0.02 -25.02
CA ASP A 39 2.28 1.31 -25.36
C ASP A 39 2.92 1.98 -24.13
N GLU A 40 3.89 2.88 -24.35
CA GLU A 40 4.51 3.67 -23.27
C GLU A 40 3.43 4.51 -22.56
N PRO A 41 3.23 4.35 -21.24
CA PRO A 41 2.18 5.04 -20.53
C PRO A 41 2.48 6.54 -20.37
N GLU A 42 1.43 7.36 -20.43
CA GLU A 42 1.49 8.80 -20.23
C GLU A 42 0.57 9.28 -19.09
N PHE A 43 0.79 10.50 -18.61
CA PHE A 43 -0.11 11.12 -17.64
C PHE A 43 -1.46 11.41 -18.28
N GLY A 44 -2.53 10.90 -17.65
CA GLY A 44 -3.91 11.04 -18.13
C GLY A 44 -4.48 9.78 -18.75
N ASP A 45 -3.63 8.78 -19.02
CA ASP A 45 -4.09 7.49 -19.52
C ASP A 45 -4.93 6.74 -18.49
N THR A 46 -5.85 5.92 -19.01
CA THR A 46 -6.57 4.96 -18.20
C THR A 46 -5.65 3.82 -17.79
N ILE A 47 -5.62 3.48 -16.51
CA ILE A 47 -4.84 2.34 -16.02
C ILE A 47 -5.61 1.02 -16.15
N PRO A 48 -4.93 -0.12 -16.33
CA PRO A 48 -5.58 -1.43 -16.35
C PRO A 48 -6.36 -1.75 -15.07
N ALA A 49 -7.37 -2.62 -15.20
CA ALA A 49 -8.23 -2.99 -14.08
C ALA A 49 -7.41 -3.53 -12.90
N SER A 50 -7.76 -3.08 -11.70
CA SER A 50 -7.10 -3.44 -10.43
C SER A 50 -5.66 -2.93 -10.25
N TRP A 51 -5.07 -2.20 -11.20
CA TRP A 51 -3.70 -1.69 -11.05
C TRP A 51 -3.61 -0.47 -10.12
N HIS A 52 -4.75 0.05 -9.64
CA HIS A 52 -4.77 1.09 -8.60
C HIS A 52 -4.11 0.62 -7.28
N TRP A 53 -4.01 -0.69 -7.03
CA TRP A 53 -3.31 -1.25 -5.87
C TRP A 53 -1.79 -1.07 -5.89
N LEU A 54 -1.21 -0.65 -7.03
CA LEU A 54 0.21 -0.33 -7.12
C LEU A 54 0.57 1.02 -6.50
N PHE A 55 -0.43 1.85 -6.23
CA PHE A 55 -0.29 3.21 -5.74
C PHE A 55 -0.74 3.33 -4.28
N PHE A 56 -0.48 4.48 -3.66
CA PHE A 56 -0.90 4.78 -2.28
C PHE A 56 -0.27 3.85 -1.23
N ASN A 57 0.86 3.23 -1.56
CA ASN A 57 1.59 2.32 -0.68
C ASN A 57 2.44 3.10 0.33
N LYS A 58 2.32 2.79 1.62
CA LYS A 58 3.08 3.46 2.68
C LYS A 58 4.57 3.11 2.60
N ALA A 59 5.40 4.08 2.23
CA ALA A 59 6.85 3.95 2.30
C ALA A 59 7.31 4.07 3.76
N ALA A 60 7.55 2.94 4.42
CA ALA A 60 8.12 2.91 5.77
C ALA A 60 9.60 2.51 5.74
N ARG A 61 10.42 3.21 6.54
CA ARG A 61 11.85 2.88 6.71
C ARG A 61 11.98 1.44 7.20
N ARG A 62 12.99 0.70 6.72
CA ARG A 62 13.22 -0.71 7.12
C ARG A 62 13.25 -0.91 8.65
N SER A 63 13.82 0.03 9.40
CA SER A 63 13.86 0.00 10.87
C SER A 63 12.50 0.16 11.56
N LYS A 64 11.45 0.47 10.78
CA LYS A 64 10.06 0.60 11.21
C LYS A 64 9.16 -0.50 10.62
N LEU A 65 9.75 -1.47 9.91
CA LEU A 65 9.02 -2.62 9.38
C LEU A 65 9.10 -3.81 10.34
N GLY A 66 8.04 -4.61 10.37
CA GLY A 66 8.04 -5.96 10.94
C GLY A 66 8.85 -6.94 10.11
N VAL A 67 8.99 -8.17 10.62
CA VAL A 67 9.68 -9.26 9.91
C VAL A 67 9.01 -9.63 8.58
N ASP A 68 7.71 -9.39 8.47
CA ASP A 68 6.87 -9.61 7.29
C ASP A 68 6.91 -8.45 6.29
N GLY A 69 7.60 -7.35 6.64
CA GLY A 69 7.72 -6.17 5.79
C GLY A 69 6.58 -5.16 5.93
N HIS A 70 5.55 -5.41 6.74
CA HIS A 70 4.53 -4.39 7.03
C HIS A 70 5.07 -3.33 7.99
N PRO A 71 4.55 -2.09 7.96
CA PRO A 71 4.79 -1.13 9.04
C PRO A 71 4.49 -1.76 10.41
N ALA A 72 5.33 -1.45 11.39
CA ALA A 72 5.18 -2.01 12.74
C ALA A 72 3.75 -1.79 13.30
N ARG A 73 3.18 -2.85 13.87
CA ARG A 73 1.86 -2.82 14.51
C ARG A 73 1.88 -1.94 15.77
N GLY A 74 0.71 -1.47 16.19
CA GLY A 74 0.54 -0.57 17.33
C GLY A 74 0.59 0.92 17.00
N ASP A 75 0.79 1.30 15.73
CA ASP A 75 0.64 2.68 15.24
C ASP A 75 -0.75 2.89 14.62
N PHE A 76 -0.97 2.39 13.40
CA PHE A 76 -2.27 2.40 12.73
C PHE A 76 -3.04 1.08 12.85
N LEU A 77 -2.35 -0.06 12.84
CA LEU A 77 -2.94 -1.37 13.04
C LEU A 77 -2.84 -1.79 14.52
N PRO A 78 -3.81 -2.57 15.05
CA PRO A 78 -3.73 -3.08 16.42
C PRO A 78 -2.47 -3.94 16.64
N PRO A 79 -1.87 -3.94 17.85
CA PRO A 79 -0.64 -4.65 18.16
C PRO A 79 -0.88 -6.13 18.50
N VAL A 80 -1.53 -6.84 17.57
CA VAL A 80 -1.73 -8.30 17.60
C VAL A 80 -0.57 -9.07 16.99
#